data_AF-A0A433JTY5-F1
#
_entry.id   AF-A0A433JTY5-F1
#
_cell.length_a   1.000
_cell.length_b   1.000
_cell.length_c   1.000
_cell.angle_alpha   90.00
_cell.angle_beta   90.00
_cell.angle_gamma   90.00
#
_symmetry.space_group_name_H-M   'P 1'
#
loop_
_entity.id
_entity.type
_entity.pdbx_description
1 polymer ?
#
loop_
_entity_poly.entity_id
_entity_poly.type
_entity_poly.pdbx_seq_one_letter_code
_entity_poly.pdbx_strand_id
1 'polypeptide(L)'
;MSKKNKTTVLLKPEEGRVDEALVARAFELRRDGLDYAGMAEELGVEPFEAQQLALVGFSRLAAEETEVLRAQTEARYDDVLRRLYSDLRVATSQNGRNSIYALILKTEAQRTKLLGLDLPPEALDA
;
A
#
# COMPACT_ATOMS: atom_id res chain seq x y z
N MET A 1 29.69 16.09 38.99
CA MET A 1 28.81 16.51 37.88
C MET A 1 28.75 15.37 36.88
N SER A 2 27.61 14.67 36.84
CA SER A 2 27.44 13.42 36.08
C SER A 2 27.26 13.73 34.59
N LYS A 3 28.11 13.14 33.74
CA LYS A 3 27.99 13.20 32.29
C LYS A 3 26.74 12.41 31.88
N LYS A 4 25.67 13.10 31.51
CA LYS A 4 24.50 12.47 30.88
C LYS A 4 24.92 11.96 29.51
N ASN A 5 25.07 10.65 29.38
CA ASN A 5 25.20 9.99 28.09
C ASN A 5 23.90 10.25 27.32
N LYS A 6 23.97 11.10 26.29
CA LYS A 6 22.95 11.16 25.24
C LYS A 6 23.04 9.84 24.47
N THR A 7 22.30 8.85 24.92
CA THR A 7 21.98 7.69 24.08
C THR A 7 21.06 8.21 22.99
N THR A 8 21.64 8.79 21.95
CA THR A 8 21.00 8.84 20.65
C THR A 8 20.82 7.37 20.27
N VAL A 9 19.66 6.80 20.58
CA VAL A 9 19.20 5.57 19.93
C VAL A 9 18.84 6.00 18.50
N LEU A 10 19.88 6.31 17.71
CA LEU A 10 19.85 5.94 16.32
C LEU A 10 19.55 4.46 16.34
N LEU A 11 18.33 4.10 15.94
CA LEU A 11 17.95 2.80 15.38
C LEU A 11 19.18 1.90 15.34
N LYS A 12 19.40 1.10 16.40
CA LYS A 12 20.56 0.21 16.43
C LYS A 12 20.45 -0.64 15.17
N PRO A 13 21.39 -0.54 14.23
CA PRO A 13 21.27 -1.18 12.92
C PRO A 13 21.58 -2.68 12.97
N GLU A 14 21.48 -3.31 14.16
CA GLU A 14 21.69 -4.74 14.31
C GLU A 14 20.39 -5.55 14.16
N GLU A 15 19.21 -4.91 14.24
CA GLU A 15 17.92 -5.55 13.99
C GLU A 15 16.98 -4.54 13.31
N GLY A 16 16.89 -4.54 11.99
CA GLY A 16 16.07 -3.61 11.19
C GLY A 16 14.54 -3.76 11.33
N ARG A 17 14.03 -4.14 12.50
CA ARG A 17 12.60 -4.21 12.80
C ARG A 17 12.19 -3.04 13.68
N VAL A 18 11.38 -2.14 13.12
CA VAL A 18 10.61 -1.18 13.90
C VAL A 18 9.66 -1.97 14.80
N ASP A 19 9.67 -1.72 16.11
CA ASP A 19 8.78 -2.38 17.05
C ASP A 19 7.32 -2.07 16.70
N GLU A 20 6.60 -3.09 16.23
CA GLU A 20 5.25 -2.96 15.72
C GLU A 20 4.25 -2.58 16.82
N ALA A 21 4.49 -3.02 18.06
CA ALA A 21 3.63 -2.67 19.19
C ALA A 21 3.77 -1.18 19.53
N LEU A 22 5.00 -0.65 19.50
CA LEU A 22 5.25 0.78 19.72
C LEU A 22 4.66 1.65 18.60
N VAL A 23 4.74 1.21 17.35
CA VAL A 23 4.09 1.92 16.22
C VAL A 23 2.58 1.97 16.37
N ALA A 24 1.96 0.82 16.67
CA ALA A 24 0.50 0.73 16.86
C ALA A 24 0.05 1.62 18.03
N ARG A 25 0.78 1.57 19.15
CA ARG A 25 0.46 2.39 20.32
C ARG A 25 0.67 3.88 20.07
N ALA A 26 1.75 4.27 19.40
CA ALA A 26 1.99 5.67 19.03
C ALA A 26 0.90 6.21 18.10
N PHE A 27 0.46 5.41 17.13
CA PHE A 27 -0.66 5.74 16.26
C PHE A 27 -1.96 5.96 17.04
N GLU A 28 -2.32 5.05 17.95
CA GLU A 28 -3.50 5.18 18.81
C GLU A 28 -3.48 6.46 19.63
N LEU A 29 -2.38 6.72 20.36
CA LEU A 29 -2.24 7.91 21.18
C LEU A 29 -2.35 9.19 20.34
N ARG A 30 -1.76 9.19 19.13
CA ARG A 30 -1.83 10.34 18.25
C ARG A 30 -3.25 10.57 17.72
N ARG A 31 -3.97 9.49 17.39
CA ARG A 31 -5.37 9.54 16.96
C ARG A 31 -6.29 10.04 18.08
N ASP A 32 -6.00 9.66 19.31
CA ASP A 32 -6.75 10.07 20.50
C ASP A 32 -6.44 11.52 20.94
N GLY A 33 -5.55 12.20 20.21
CA GLY A 33 -5.32 13.64 20.31
C GLY A 33 -4.11 14.05 21.14
N LEU A 34 -3.31 13.10 21.65
CA LEU A 34 -2.05 13.44 22.34
C LEU A 34 -1.06 14.11 21.38
N ASP A 35 -0.27 15.03 21.92
CA ASP A 35 0.85 15.63 21.22
C ASP A 35 2.11 14.75 21.34
N TYR A 36 3.12 15.02 20.52
CA TYR A 36 4.32 14.18 20.46
C TYR A 36 5.13 14.17 21.77
N ALA A 37 5.00 15.23 22.58
CA ALA A 37 5.64 15.29 23.89
C ALA A 37 4.94 14.35 24.90
N GLY A 38 3.61 14.41 25.00
CA GLY A 38 2.85 13.49 25.84
C GLY A 38 2.95 12.03 25.39
N MET A 39 3.03 11.80 24.07
CA MET A 39 3.29 10.46 23.54
C MET A 39 4.67 9.93 23.93
N ALA A 40 5.71 10.78 23.87
CA ALA A 40 7.05 10.40 24.27
C ALA A 40 7.14 9.99 25.75
N GLU A 41 6.46 10.74 26.62
CA GLU A 41 6.36 10.39 28.04
C GLU A 41 5.65 9.05 28.25
N GLU A 42 4.52 8.82 27.58
CA GLU A 42 3.73 7.60 27.67
C GLU A 42 4.46 6.36 27.13
N LEU A 43 5.19 6.53 26.03
CA LEU A 43 5.91 5.45 25.34
C LEU A 43 7.33 5.23 25.89
N GLY A 44 7.83 6.14 26.72
CA GLY A 44 9.21 6.10 27.24
C GLY A 44 10.28 6.33 26.17
N VAL A 45 9.97 7.15 25.14
CA VAL A 45 10.85 7.46 24.00
C VAL A 45 11.06 8.97 23.88
N GLU A 46 11.94 9.40 22.96
CA GLU A 46 12.11 10.83 22.67
C GLU A 46 10.96 11.39 21.81
N PRO A 47 10.58 12.68 21.92
CA PRO A 47 9.49 13.28 21.13
C PRO A 47 9.64 13.11 19.62
N PHE A 48 10.88 13.17 19.12
CA PHE A 48 11.17 12.92 17.72
C PHE A 48 10.89 11.46 17.32
N GLU A 49 11.21 10.50 18.19
CA GLU A 49 10.96 9.08 17.96
C GLU A 49 9.46 8.78 17.99
N ALA A 50 8.71 9.36 18.94
CA ALA A 50 7.25 9.27 18.98
C ALA A 50 6.61 9.80 17.69
N GLN A 51 7.14 10.89 17.13
CA GLN A 51 6.71 11.42 15.84
C GLN A 51 6.97 10.43 14.69
N GLN A 52 8.15 9.81 14.64
CA GLN A 52 8.49 8.83 13.60
C GLN A 52 7.61 7.58 13.70
N LEU A 53 7.37 7.07 14.90
CA LEU A 53 6.48 5.93 15.14
C LEU A 53 5.05 6.22 14.68
N ALA A 54 4.51 7.40 15.01
CA ALA A 54 3.19 7.83 14.55
C ALA A 54 3.13 7.92 13.02
N LEU A 55 4.15 8.51 12.39
CA LEU A 55 4.24 8.65 10.94
C LEU A 55 4.24 7.30 10.23
N VAL A 56 4.99 6.32 10.76
CA VAL A 56 5.00 4.94 10.27
C VAL A 56 3.63 4.28 10.42
N GLY A 57 2.92 4.53 11.53
CA GLY A 57 1.56 4.03 11.71
C GLY A 57 0.58 4.59 10.68
N PHE A 58 0.60 5.90 10.43
CA PHE A 58 -0.25 6.53 9.43
C PHE A 58 0.07 6.08 8.00
N SER A 59 1.36 5.91 7.66
CA SER A 59 1.75 5.43 6.32
C SER A 59 1.29 4.00 6.08
N ARG A 60 1.32 3.14 7.11
CA ARG A 60 0.77 1.77 7.05
C ARG A 60 -0.73 1.77 6.83
N LEU A 61 -1.48 2.57 7.59
CA LEU A 61 -2.93 2.70 7.40
C LEU A 61 -3.26 3.16 5.97
N ALA A 62 -2.56 4.18 5.48
CA ALA A 62 -2.75 4.66 4.10
C ALA A 62 -2.42 3.57 3.06
N ALA A 63 -1.38 2.76 3.31
CA ALA A 63 -1.05 1.62 2.45
C ALA A 63 -2.12 0.52 2.49
N GLU A 64 -2.66 0.18 3.66
CA GLU A 64 -3.77 -0.77 3.79
C GLU A 64 -5.02 -0.29 3.05
N GLU A 65 -5.40 0.98 3.19
CA GLU A 65 -6.51 1.57 2.44
C GLU A 65 -6.26 1.51 0.92
N THR A 66 -5.02 1.76 0.50
CA THR A 66 -4.61 1.66 -0.91
C THR A 66 -4.72 0.22 -1.43
N GLU A 67 -4.27 -0.77 -0.65
CA GLU A 67 -4.37 -2.19 -1.01
C GLU A 67 -5.83 -2.65 -1.09
N VAL A 68 -6.70 -2.19 -0.18
CA VAL A 68 -8.13 -2.45 -0.24
C VAL A 68 -8.73 -1.87 -1.52
N LEU A 69 -8.39 -0.63 -1.87
CA LEU A 69 -8.86 0.01 -3.11
C LEU A 69 -8.35 -0.72 -4.36
N ARG A 70 -7.09 -1.17 -4.34
CA ARG A 70 -6.48 -1.98 -5.41
C ARG A 70 -7.24 -3.30 -5.58
N ALA A 71 -7.48 -4.03 -4.49
CA ALA A 71 -8.22 -5.29 -4.50
C ALA A 71 -9.66 -5.12 -5.00
N GLN A 72 -10.37 -4.07 -4.57
CA GLN A 72 -11.71 -3.76 -5.08
C GLN A 72 -11.70 -3.43 -6.58
N THR A 73 -10.67 -2.75 -7.06
CA THR A 73 -10.53 -2.42 -8.48
C THR A 73 -10.19 -3.66 -9.31
N GLU A 74 -9.32 -4.52 -8.81
CA GLU A 74 -9.01 -5.81 -9.42
C GLU A 74 -10.26 -6.69 -9.54
N ALA A 75 -11.04 -6.82 -8.46
CA ALA A 75 -12.30 -7.58 -8.47
C ALA A 75 -13.31 -7.07 -9.51
N ARG A 76 -13.34 -5.74 -9.74
CA ARG A 76 -14.19 -5.14 -10.79
C ARG A 76 -13.70 -5.53 -12.19
N TYR A 77 -12.40 -5.51 -12.43
CA TYR A 77 -11.85 -5.96 -13.73
C TYR A 77 -12.11 -7.44 -13.97
N ASP A 78 -11.93 -8.28 -12.95
CA ASP A 78 -12.20 -9.72 -13.05
C ASP A 78 -13.68 -10.00 -13.38
N ASP A 79 -14.61 -9.26 -12.78
CA ASP A 79 -16.04 -9.40 -13.11
C ASP A 79 -16.35 -8.97 -14.55
N VAL A 80 -15.76 -7.87 -15.02
CA VAL A 80 -15.89 -7.44 -16.42
C VAL A 80 -15.35 -8.50 -17.38
N LEU A 81 -14.16 -9.05 -17.12
CA LEU A 81 -13.57 -10.11 -17.93
C LEU A 81 -14.46 -11.36 -17.96
N ARG A 82 -14.98 -11.78 -16.81
CA ARG A 82 -15.91 -12.92 -16.72
C ARG A 82 -17.14 -12.73 -17.60
N ARG A 83 -17.74 -11.54 -17.59
CA ARG A 83 -18.89 -11.19 -18.44
C ARG A 83 -18.50 -11.20 -19.92
N LEU A 84 -17.39 -10.58 -20.29
CA LEU A 84 -16.90 -10.55 -21.68
C LEU A 84 -16.62 -11.96 -22.22
N TYR A 85 -16.03 -12.85 -21.41
CA TYR A 85 -15.83 -14.24 -21.80
C TYR A 85 -17.15 -15.01 -21.95
N SER A 86 -18.16 -14.70 -21.14
CA SER A 86 -19.52 -15.23 -21.33
C SER A 86 -20.12 -14.75 -22.64
N ASP A 87 -20.06 -13.45 -22.92
CA ASP A 87 -20.57 -12.84 -24.15
C ASP A 87 -19.87 -13.39 -25.40
N LEU A 88 -18.55 -13.62 -25.31
CA LEU A 88 -17.76 -14.21 -26.40
C LEU A 88 -18.25 -15.62 -26.77
N ARG A 89 -18.68 -16.42 -25.79
CA ARG A 89 -19.17 -17.78 -26.02
C ARG A 89 -20.48 -17.81 -26.79
N VAL A 90 -21.34 -16.81 -26.59
CA VAL A 90 -22.65 -16.71 -27.24
C VAL A 90 -22.65 -15.84 -28.51
N ALA A 91 -21.54 -15.15 -28.79
CA ALA A 91 -21.39 -14.31 -29.97
C ALA A 91 -21.44 -15.11 -31.27
N THR A 92 -22.47 -14.83 -32.09
CA THR A 92 -22.76 -15.53 -33.35
C THR A 92 -22.09 -14.89 -34.57
N SER A 93 -21.66 -13.63 -34.48
CA SER A 93 -21.05 -12.90 -35.60
C SER A 93 -19.56 -12.64 -35.36
N GLN A 94 -18.75 -12.70 -36.43
CA GLN A 94 -17.32 -12.41 -36.36
C GLN A 94 -17.06 -10.97 -35.92
N ASN A 95 -17.86 -10.00 -36.39
CA ASN A 95 -17.77 -8.61 -35.94
C ASN A 95 -18.05 -8.48 -34.44
N GLY A 96 -19.05 -9.18 -33.90
CA GLY A 96 -19.32 -9.21 -32.47
C GLY A 96 -18.15 -9.78 -31.67
N ARG A 97 -17.57 -10.90 -32.14
CA ARG A 97 -16.38 -11.51 -31.51
C ARG A 97 -15.19 -10.56 -31.51
N ASN A 98 -14.90 -9.90 -32.63
CA ASN A 98 -13.80 -8.93 -32.74
C ASN A 98 -13.95 -7.77 -31.76
N SER A 99 -15.17 -7.22 -31.63
CA SER A 99 -15.45 -6.16 -30.65
C SER A 99 -15.25 -6.63 -29.20
N ILE A 100 -15.67 -7.87 -28.88
CA ILE A 100 -15.48 -8.45 -27.55
C ILE A 100 -14.00 -8.70 -27.26
N TYR A 101 -13.23 -9.22 -28.23
CA TYR A 101 -11.78 -9.37 -28.08
C TYR A 101 -11.08 -8.03 -27.81
N ALA A 102 -11.45 -6.97 -28.52
CA ALA A 102 -10.88 -5.65 -28.29
C ALA A 102 -11.17 -5.13 -26.87
N LEU A 103 -12.37 -5.40 -26.33
CA LEU A 103 -12.71 -5.05 -24.96
C LEU A 103 -11.92 -5.88 -23.94
N ILE A 104 -11.76 -7.18 -24.15
CA ILE A 104 -10.95 -8.05 -23.29
C ILE A 104 -9.52 -7.52 -23.22
N LEU A 105 -8.89 -7.26 -24.38
CA LEU A 105 -7.52 -6.73 -24.44
C LEU A 105 -7.38 -5.39 -23.71
N LYS A 106 -8.36 -4.49 -23.87
CA LYS A 106 -8.37 -3.20 -23.18
C LYS A 106 -8.49 -3.36 -21.67
N THR A 107 -9.34 -4.27 -21.20
CA THR A 107 -9.53 -4.55 -19.77
C THR A 107 -8.28 -5.21 -19.17
N GLU A 108 -7.69 -6.19 -19.85
CA GLU A 108 -6.43 -6.81 -19.42
C GLU A 108 -5.29 -5.78 -19.35
N ALA A 109 -5.17 -4.89 -20.34
CA ALA A 109 -4.17 -3.82 -20.29
C ALA A 109 -4.34 -2.89 -19.08
N GLN A 110 -5.58 -2.59 -18.68
CA GLN A 110 -5.86 -1.81 -17.47
C GLN A 110 -5.51 -2.59 -16.19
N ARG A 111 -5.76 -3.90 -16.17
CA ARG A 111 -5.40 -4.78 -15.05
C ARG A 111 -3.88 -4.91 -14.88
N THR A 112 -3.14 -5.07 -15.98
CA THR A 112 -1.66 -5.06 -15.98
C THR A 112 -1.10 -3.77 -15.40
N LYS A 113 -1.67 -2.61 -15.77
CA LYS A 113 -1.29 -1.30 -15.22
C LYS A 113 -1.57 -1.21 -13.71
N LEU A 114 -2.72 -1.70 -13.26
CA LEU A 114 -3.08 -1.72 -11.83
C LEU A 114 -2.08 -2.57 -11.02
N LEU A 115 -1.58 -3.65 -11.59
CA LEU A 115 -0.63 -4.56 -10.95
C LEU A 115 0.83 -4.08 -11.06
N GLY A 116 1.10 -2.96 -11.74
CA GLY A 116 2.46 -2.48 -11.98
C GLY A 116 3.28 -3.43 -12.86
N LEU A 117 2.63 -4.29 -13.64
CA LEU A 117 3.27 -5.24 -14.56
C LEU A 117 3.52 -4.64 -15.95
N ASP A 118 3.35 -3.33 -16.09
CA ASP A 118 3.64 -2.63 -17.34
C ASP A 118 5.16 -2.63 -17.55
N LEU A 119 5.63 -3.22 -18.64
CA LEU A 119 7.04 -3.17 -19.00
C LEU A 119 7.35 -1.72 -19.42
N PRO A 120 8.39 -1.08 -18.85
CA PRO A 120 8.81 0.21 -19.37
C PRO A 120 9.17 0.06 -20.86
N PRO A 121 8.86 1.06 -21.71
CA PRO A 121 9.08 0.97 -23.15
C PRO A 121 10.50 0.56 -23.55
N GLU A 122 11.47 0.87 -22.69
CA GLU A 122 12.90 0.63 -22.85
C GLU A 122 13.32 -0.84 -22.60
N ALA A 123 12.45 -1.68 -22.01
CA ALA A 123 12.77 -3.06 -21.65
C ALA A 123 12.52 -4.09 -22.77
N LEU A 124 12.05 -3.66 -23.95
CA LEU A 124 11.69 -4.57 -25.05
C LEU A 124 12.84 -4.86 -26.03
N ASP A 125 14.00 -4.20 -25.89
CA ASP A 125 15.13 -4.26 -26.83
C ASP A 125 16.44 -4.87 -26.25
N ALA A 126 16.37 -5.64 -25.14
CA ALA A 126 17.53 -6.30 -24.52
C ALA A 126 17.58 -7.82 -24.76
#